data_AF-A0A0S7X1P8-F1
#
_entry.id   AF-A0A0S7X1P8-F1
#
_cell.length_a   1.000
_cell.length_b   1.000
_cell.length_c   1.000
_cell.angle_alpha   90.00
_cell.angle_beta   90.00
_cell.angle_gamma   90.00
#
_symmetry.space_group_name_H-M   'P 1'
#
loop_
_entity.id
_entity.type
_entity.pdbx_description
1 polymer ?
#
loop_
_entity_poly.entity_id
_entity_poly.type
_entity_poly.pdbx_seq_one_letter_code
_entity_poly.pdbx_strand_id
1 'polypeptide(L)' 'MGRLGVFVLDGNGNQVARIGSYGSRDCRGSGSDYPLPPIPVGNPRTCVVTDDTLWIQDYNNQRVVRCKLGYEVTGTVK' A
#
# COMPACT_ATOMS: atom_id res chain seq x y z
N MET A 1 8.36 5.66 -16.71
CA MET A 1 8.19 5.82 -15.25
C MET A 1 7.99 4.44 -14.64
N GLY A 2 8.72 4.08 -13.58
CA GLY A 2 8.55 2.79 -12.89
C GLY A 2 7.17 2.66 -12.23
N ARG A 3 6.72 1.43 -11.95
CA ARG A 3 5.46 1.23 -11.21
C ARG A 3 5.64 1.74 -9.77
N LEU A 4 4.87 2.74 -9.39
CA LEU A 4 4.84 3.26 -8.01
C LEU A 4 3.96 2.36 -7.13
N GLY A 5 4.50 1.93 -5.98
CA GLY A 5 3.82 1.08 -5.01
C GLY A 5 4.79 0.21 -4.22
N VAL A 6 4.25 -0.55 -3.27
CA VAL A 6 4.96 -1.61 -2.56
C VAL A 6 4.65 -2.93 -3.24
N PHE A 7 5.69 -3.72 -3.52
CA PHE A 7 5.56 -5.03 -4.15
C PHE A 7 5.83 -6.11 -3.12
N VAL A 8 4.94 -7.09 -3.05
CA VAL A 8 5.11 -8.28 -2.21
C VAL A 8 5.60 -9.39 -3.11
N LEU A 9 6.73 -9.98 -2.74
CA LEU A 9 7.35 -11.08 -3.46
C LEU A 9 7.26 -12.37 -2.62
N ASP A 10 7.11 -13.51 -3.27
CA ASP A 10 7.34 -14.80 -2.62
C ASP A 10 8.85 -15.07 -2.43
N GLY A 11 9.18 -16.20 -1.79
CA GLY A 11 10.58 -16.61 -1.58
C GLY A 11 11.36 -16.90 -2.86
N ASN A 12 10.69 -17.06 -4.00
CA ASN A 12 11.30 -17.26 -5.32
C ASN A 12 11.44 -15.94 -6.11
N GLY A 13 10.98 -14.81 -5.55
CA GLY A 13 11.00 -13.50 -6.19
C GLY A 13 9.81 -13.22 -7.11
N ASN A 14 8.79 -14.08 -7.16
CA ASN A 14 7.58 -13.81 -7.93
C ASN A 14 6.73 -12.76 -7.22
N GLN A 15 6.19 -11.80 -7.96
CA GLN A 15 5.29 -10.80 -7.40
C GLN A 15 3.92 -11.43 -7.08
N VAL A 16 3.56 -11.50 -5.80
CA VAL A 16 2.28 -12.05 -5.33
C VAL A 16 1.24 -10.97 -5.04
N ALA A 17 1.67 -9.75 -4.72
CA ALA A 17 0.76 -8.62 -4.56
C ALA A 17 1.43 -7.29 -4.89
N ARG A 18 0.60 -6.27 -5.17
CA ARG A 18 1.01 -4.87 -5.26
C ARG A 18 0.08 -4.04 -4.40
N ILE A 19 0.66 -3.23 -3.54
CA ILE A 19 -0.06 -2.33 -2.66
C ILE A 19 0.22 -0.89 -3.09
N GLY A 20 -0.85 -0.19 -3.45
CA GLY A 20 -0.81 1.21 -3.87
C GLY A 20 -0.51 1.44 -5.35
N SER A 21 -0.91 2.63 -5.79
CA SER A 21 -0.66 3.17 -7.12
C SER A 21 -0.47 4.68 -7.04
N TYR A 22 -0.06 5.30 -8.15
CA TYR A 22 0.16 6.74 -8.20
C TYR A 22 -1.09 7.50 -7.74
N GLY A 23 -0.92 8.43 -6.81
CA GLY A 23 -1.94 9.39 -6.40
C GLY A 23 -1.30 10.61 -5.75
N SER A 24 -1.99 11.75 -5.85
CA SER A 24 -1.53 13.02 -5.29
C SER A 24 -1.91 13.17 -3.82
N ARG A 25 -1.54 14.33 -3.27
CA ARG A 25 -1.96 14.79 -1.95
C ARG A 25 -3.49 14.91 -1.86
N ASP A 26 -4.20 15.11 -2.96
CA ASP A 26 -5.66 15.29 -2.96
C ASP A 26 -6.40 13.96 -2.93
N CYS A 27 -5.71 12.87 -3.31
CA CYS A 27 -6.23 11.52 -3.19
C CYS A 27 -6.28 11.10 -1.71
N ARG A 28 -7.45 11.19 -1.06
CA ARG A 28 -7.61 10.92 0.38
C ARG A 28 -8.59 9.78 0.70
N GLY A 29 -9.01 9.04 -0.32
CA GLY A 29 -9.96 7.94 -0.18
C GLY A 29 -11.41 8.41 -0.17
N SER A 30 -12.29 7.56 0.34
CA SER A 30 -13.74 7.79 0.36
C SER A 30 -14.08 9.12 1.06
N GLY A 31 -14.85 9.97 0.37
CA GLY A 31 -15.28 11.29 0.89
C GLY A 31 -14.36 12.45 0.54
N SER A 32 -13.31 12.24 -0.25
CA SER A 32 -12.51 13.33 -0.83
C SER A 32 -12.93 13.66 -2.26
N ASP A 33 -12.59 14.87 -2.72
CA ASP A 33 -12.85 15.33 -4.09
C ASP A 33 -12.21 14.41 -5.14
N TYR A 34 -11.12 13.73 -4.77
CA TYR A 34 -10.40 12.77 -5.61
C TYR A 34 -10.26 11.42 -4.89
N PRO A 35 -11.29 10.56 -4.88
CA PRO A 35 -11.31 9.37 -4.02
C PRO A 35 -10.43 8.21 -4.49
N LEU A 36 -9.88 8.29 -5.71
CA LEU A 36 -9.05 7.25 -6.31
C LEU A 36 -7.58 7.71 -6.48
N PRO A 37 -6.61 6.78 -6.43
CA PRO A 37 -6.78 5.35 -6.10
C PRO A 37 -7.06 5.11 -4.60
N PRO A 38 -7.55 3.92 -4.21
CA PRO A 38 -7.84 3.60 -2.81
C PRO A 38 -6.63 3.71 -1.87
N ILE A 39 -5.43 3.40 -2.37
CA ILE A 39 -4.16 3.54 -1.66
C ILE A 39 -3.23 4.42 -2.53
N PRO A 40 -3.33 5.76 -2.40
CA PRO A 40 -2.56 6.70 -3.21
C PRO A 40 -1.15 6.92 -2.65
N VAL A 41 -0.15 6.76 -3.51
CA VAL A 41 1.27 7.03 -3.20
C VAL A 41 1.94 7.88 -4.27
N GLY A 42 2.81 8.80 -3.85
CA GLY A 42 3.63 9.69 -4.67
C GLY A 42 5.08 9.61 -4.20
N ASN A 43 5.91 8.89 -4.96
CA ASN A 43 7.32 8.63 -4.63
C ASN A 43 7.51 7.94 -3.26
N PRO A 44 6.95 6.73 -3.04
CA PRO A 44 7.16 6.02 -1.79
C PRO A 44 8.64 5.66 -1.62
N ARG A 45 9.23 5.96 -0.45
CA ARG A 45 10.68 5.79 -0.23
C ARG A 45 11.04 4.65 0.72
N THR A 46 10.20 4.36 1.70
CA THR A 46 10.39 3.25 2.64
C THR A 46 9.05 2.70 3.10
N CYS A 47 9.07 1.47 3.59
CA CYS A 47 7.94 0.85 4.25
C CYS A 47 8.38 -0.03 5.43
N VAL A 48 7.49 -0.17 6.41
CA VAL A 48 7.67 -1.04 7.58
C VAL A 48 6.41 -1.88 7.75
N VAL A 49 6.57 -3.15 8.08
CA VAL A 49 5.47 -4.09 8.31
C VAL A 49 5.48 -4.52 9.77
N THR A 50 4.32 -4.49 10.41
CA THR A 50 4.02 -5.15 11.68
C THR A 50 3.06 -6.33 11.41
N ASP A 51 2.54 -6.98 12.46
CA ASP A 51 1.70 -8.18 12.34
C ASP A 51 0.58 -8.05 11.29
N ASP A 52 -0.23 -6.99 11.34
CA ASP A 52 -1.40 -6.80 10.48
C ASP A 52 -1.38 -5.48 9.69
N THR A 53 -0.27 -4.75 9.72
CA THR A 53 -0.22 -3.38 9.22
C THR A 53 1.05 -3.10 8.44
N LEU A 54 0.88 -2.56 7.23
CA LEU A 54 1.95 -1.98 6.43
C LEU A 54 1.90 -0.45 6.54
N TRP A 55 3.03 0.15 6.89
CA TRP A 55 3.26 1.59 6.91
C TRP A 55 4.13 2.00 5.73
N ILE A 56 3.73 3.02 4.98
CA ILE A 56 4.45 3.49 3.79
C ILE A 56 4.78 4.98 3.95
N GLN A 57 6.04 5.35 3.78
CA GLN A 57 6.43 6.75 3.67
C GLN A 57 6.07 7.28 2.27
N ASP A 58 5.02 8.09 2.18
CA ASP A 58 4.54 8.71 0.95
C ASP A 58 5.15 10.11 0.79
N TYR A 59 6.38 10.15 0.27
CA TYR A 59 7.29 11.30 0.39
C TYR A 59 6.77 12.57 -0.29
N ASN A 60 6.35 12.50 -1.56
CA ASN A 60 5.92 13.71 -2.28
C ASN A 60 4.59 14.25 -1.73
N ASN A 61 3.74 13.37 -1.19
CA ASN A 61 2.46 13.78 -0.59
C ASN A 61 2.59 14.18 0.89
N GLN A 62 3.80 14.11 1.46
CA GLN A 62 4.14 14.51 2.83
C GLN A 62 3.24 13.84 3.89
N ARG A 63 3.06 12.52 3.78
CA ARG A 63 2.27 11.74 4.73
C ARG A 63 2.83 10.34 4.94
N VAL A 64 2.29 9.64 5.93
CA VAL A 64 2.46 8.20 6.11
C VAL A 64 1.13 7.53 5.79
N VAL A 65 1.14 6.53 4.91
CA VAL A 65 -0.03 5.73 4.57
C VAL A 65 -0.02 4.47 5.42
N ARG A 66 -1.16 4.16 6.06
CA ARG A 66 -1.38 2.93 6.83
C ARG A 66 -2.28 1.99 6.04
N CYS A 67 -1.80 0.80 5.73
CA CYS A 67 -2.53 -0.24 5.03
C CYS A 67 -2.78 -1.41 6.01
N LYS A 68 -4.05 -1.74 6.25
CA LYS A 68 -4.39 -2.97 6.98
C LYS A 68 -4.15 -4.17 6.06
N LEU A 69 -3.40 -5.13 6.53
CA LEU A 69 -3.16 -6.41 5.87
C LEU A 69 -4.17 -7.43 6.36
N GLY A 70 -4.62 -8.29 5.45
CA GLY A 70 -5.53 -9.39 5.74
C GLY A 70 -5.05 -10.64 5.04
N TYR A 71 -5.47 -11.79 5.58
CA TYR A 71 -5.26 -13.07 4.92
C TYR A 71 -6.34 -13.28 3.86
N GLU A 72 -5.95 -13.73 2.68
CA GLU A 72 -6.88 -14.09 1.60
C GLU A 72 -7.71 -15.32 1.97
N VAL A 73 -7.10 -16.27 2.68
CA VAL A 73 -7.75 -17.50 3.17
C VAL A 73 -7.75 -17.48 4.69
N THR A 74 -8.92 -17.70 5.28
CA THR A 74 -9.08 -17.88 6.73
C THR A 74 -9.42 -19.34 7.03
N GLY A 75 -8.79 -19.91 8.05
CA GLY A 75 -9.00 -21.30 8.46
C GLY A 75 -8.96 -21.45 9.98
N THR A 76 -9.76 -22.37 10.52
CA THR A 76 -9.74 -22.70 11.95
C THR A 76 -8.57 -23.62 12.24
N VAL A 77 -7.63 -23.18 13.08
CA VAL A 77 -6.59 -24.06 13.63
C VAL A 77 -7.27 -24.97 14.65
N LYS A 78 -7.16 -26.29 14.45
CA LYS A 78 -7.65 -27.31 15.40
C LYS A 78 -6.68 -27.50 16.55
#